data_AF-A0A1J3ZZG9-F1
#
_entry.id   AF-A0A1J3ZZG9-F1
#
_cell.length_a   1.000
_cell.length_b   1.000
_cell.length_c   1.000
_cell.angle_alpha   90.00
_cell.angle_beta   90.00
_cell.angle_gamma   90.00
#
_symmetry.space_group_name_H-M   'P 1'
#
loop_
_entity.id
_entity.type
_entity.pdbx_description
1 polymer ?
#
loop_
_entity_poly.entity_id
_entity_poly.type
_entity_poly.pdbx_seq_one_letter_code
_entity_poly.pdbx_strand_id
1 'polypeptide(L)'
;MNNLHNIRVKNNLEIKELVEDINKKFGTQYEVHHIWEWENGENEPKMEDALVLGKYFDVPHQEFLDSEMKKLKDSFDDVSINK
;
A
#
# COMPACT_ATOMS: atom_id res chain seq x y z
N MET A 1 2.99 -9.44 -10.85
CA MET A 1 3.59 -9.35 -9.51
C MET A 1 3.35 -7.95 -9.00
N ASN A 2 2.65 -7.80 -7.88
CA ASN A 2 2.34 -6.51 -7.27
C ASN A 2 3.61 -5.87 -6.67
N ASN A 3 3.70 -4.55 -6.72
CA ASN A 3 4.76 -3.75 -6.08
C ASN A 3 4.91 -4.06 -4.58
N LEU A 4 3.81 -4.31 -3.86
CA LEU A 4 3.86 -4.66 -2.43
C LEU A 4 4.74 -5.90 -2.17
N HIS A 5 4.57 -6.94 -2.98
CA HIS A 5 5.36 -8.16 -2.86
C HIS A 5 6.85 -7.90 -3.05
N ASN A 6 7.21 -7.14 -4.08
CA ASN A 6 8.60 -6.81 -4.40
C ASN A 6 9.25 -6.01 -3.28
N ILE A 7 8.54 -5.02 -2.73
CA ILE A 7 9.03 -4.17 -1.64
C ILE A 7 9.20 -4.99 -0.36
N ARG A 8 8.25 -5.85 -0.01
CA ARG A 8 8.35 -6.71 1.18
C ARG A 8 9.55 -7.65 1.08
N VAL A 9 9.70 -8.36 -0.04
CA VAL A 9 10.81 -9.30 -0.25
C VAL A 9 12.16 -8.59 -0.26
N LYS A 10 12.26 -7.37 -0.84
CA LYS A 10 13.48 -6.57 -0.79
C LYS A 10 13.90 -6.19 0.63
N ASN A 11 12.94 -6.06 1.54
CA ASN A 11 13.18 -5.81 2.96
C ASN A 11 13.37 -7.11 3.78
N ASN A 12 13.42 -8.29 3.13
CA ASN A 12 13.54 -9.60 3.76
C ASN A 12 12.46 -9.89 4.83
N LEU A 13 11.23 -9.43 4.60
CA LEU A 13 10.12 -9.64 5.53
C LEU A 13 9.22 -10.78 5.06
N GLU A 14 8.82 -11.66 5.97
CA GLU A 14 7.66 -12.52 5.76
C GLU A 14 6.36 -11.72 5.89
N ILE A 15 5.27 -12.23 5.29
CA ILE A 15 3.96 -11.55 5.38
C ILE A 15 3.54 -11.40 6.86
N LYS A 16 3.78 -12.43 7.67
CA LYS A 16 3.42 -12.42 9.08
C LYS A 16 4.18 -11.35 9.86
N GLU A 17 5.49 -11.22 9.60
CA GLU A 17 6.34 -10.19 10.24
C GLU A 17 5.87 -8.79 9.86
N LEU A 18 5.56 -8.57 8.57
CA LEU A 18 5.00 -7.30 8.11
C LEU A 18 3.70 -6.93 8.85
N VAL A 19 2.79 -7.88 9.00
CA VAL A 19 1.51 -7.67 9.69
C VAL A 19 1.72 -7.34 11.16
N GLU A 20 2.54 -8.11 11.86
CA GLU A 20 2.84 -7.89 13.27
C GLU A 20 3.47 -6.50 13.49
N ASP A 21 4.43 -6.12 12.65
CA ASP A 21 5.12 -4.84 12.75
C ASP A 21 4.22 -3.64 12.43
N ILE A 22 3.44 -3.72 11.34
CA ILE A 22 2.55 -2.62 10.95
C ILE A 22 1.46 -2.42 12.00
N ASN A 23 0.84 -3.50 12.47
CA ASN A 23 -0.18 -3.42 13.51
C ASN A 23 0.38 -2.83 14.80
N LYS A 24 1.59 -3.22 15.19
CA LYS A 24 2.27 -2.67 16.37
C LYS A 24 2.65 -1.19 16.21
N LYS A 25 3.11 -0.78 15.03
CA LYS A 25 3.63 0.58 14.79
C LYS A 25 2.52 1.60 14.56
N PHE A 26 1.43 1.21 13.90
CA PHE A 26 0.36 2.12 13.49
C PHE A 26 -0.98 1.87 14.19
N GLY A 27 -1.08 0.83 15.03
CA GLY A 27 -2.33 0.49 15.72
C GLY A 27 -3.41 -0.07 14.79
N THR A 28 -3.01 -0.58 13.62
CA THR A 28 -3.91 -1.21 12.65
C THR A 28 -4.27 -2.63 13.08
N GLN A 29 -5.23 -3.23 12.38
CA GLN A 29 -5.70 -4.61 12.61
C GLN A 29 -5.64 -5.43 11.32
N TYR A 30 -4.53 -5.34 10.58
CA TYR A 30 -4.32 -6.15 9.40
C TYR A 30 -4.17 -7.63 9.77
N GLU A 31 -4.58 -8.48 8.85
CA GLU A 31 -4.39 -9.93 8.93
C GLU A 31 -3.49 -10.36 7.78
N VAL A 32 -2.84 -11.53 7.92
CA VAL A 32 -1.98 -12.12 6.88
C VAL A 32 -2.72 -12.26 5.56
N HIS A 33 -4.00 -12.59 5.60
CA HIS A 33 -4.82 -12.74 4.40
C HIS A 33 -4.98 -11.43 3.62
N HIS A 34 -5.18 -10.29 4.29
CA HIS A 34 -5.28 -8.98 3.62
C HIS A 34 -4.02 -8.67 2.79
N ILE A 35 -2.84 -8.86 3.38
CA ILE A 35 -1.58 -8.63 2.65
C ILE A 35 -1.44 -9.61 1.48
N TRP A 36 -1.81 -10.88 1.68
CA TRP A 36 -1.75 -11.89 0.63
C TRP A 36 -2.68 -11.56 -0.54
N GLU A 37 -3.93 -11.12 -0.27
CA GLU A 37 -4.86 -10.69 -1.31
C GLU A 37 -4.29 -9.52 -2.11
N TRP A 38 -3.72 -8.53 -1.42
CA TRP A 38 -3.08 -7.37 -2.05
C TRP A 38 -1.90 -7.80 -2.93
N GLU A 39 -1.01 -8.67 -2.45
CA GLU A 39 0.14 -9.12 -3.22
C GLU A 39 -0.20 -9.89 -4.49
N ASN A 40 -1.31 -10.63 -4.46
CA ASN A 40 -1.79 -11.43 -5.60
C ASN A 40 -2.76 -10.65 -6.51
N GLY A 41 -3.23 -9.48 -6.08
CA GLY A 41 -4.20 -8.68 -6.83
C GLY A 41 -5.63 -9.21 -6.75
N GLU A 42 -5.93 -10.05 -5.75
CA GLU A 42 -7.29 -10.51 -5.46
C GLU A 42 -8.14 -9.39 -4.84
N ASN A 43 -7.47 -8.45 -4.18
CA ASN A 43 -8.06 -7.26 -3.59
C ASN A 43 -7.04 -6.12 -3.64
N GLU A 44 -7.48 -4.87 -3.48
CA GLU A 44 -6.61 -3.71 -3.50
C GLU A 44 -6.58 -3.01 -2.13
N PRO A 45 -5.42 -2.50 -1.69
CA PRO A 45 -5.36 -1.65 -0.51
C PRO A 45 -6.11 -0.34 -0.79
N LYS A 46 -6.87 0.13 0.19
CA LYS A 46 -7.50 1.45 0.11
C LYS A 46 -6.44 2.53 0.27
N MET A 47 -6.81 3.79 0.01
CA MET A 47 -5.93 4.95 0.18
C MET A 47 -5.31 5.01 1.60
N GLU A 48 -6.10 4.73 2.64
CA GLU A 48 -5.62 4.69 4.02
C GLU A 48 -4.55 3.61 4.24
N ASP A 49 -4.75 2.43 3.66
CA ASP A 49 -3.80 1.31 3.72
C ASP A 49 -2.52 1.63 2.96
N ALA A 50 -2.64 2.20 1.76
CA ALA A 50 -1.51 2.64 0.95
C ALA A 50 -0.67 3.71 1.67
N LEU A 51 -1.31 4.62 2.41
CA LEU A 51 -0.60 5.61 3.24
C LEU A 51 0.16 4.97 4.40
N VAL A 52 -0.41 3.95 5.05
CA VAL A 52 0.27 3.19 6.12
C VAL A 52 1.46 2.43 5.56
N LEU A 53 1.27 1.70 4.45
CA LEU A 53 2.32 0.96 3.75
C LEU A 53 3.45 1.89 3.28
N GLY A 54 3.11 3.05 2.70
CA GLY A 54 4.09 4.06 2.30
C GLY A 54 4.93 4.57 3.47
N LYS A 55 4.30 4.88 4.60
CA LYS A 55 5.02 5.29 5.82
C LYS A 55 5.85 4.17 6.43
N TYR A 56 5.42 2.92 6.33
CA TYR A 56 6.16 1.77 6.85
C TYR A 56 7.45 1.53 6.06
N PHE A 57 7.33 1.47 4.74
CA PHE A 57 8.43 1.15 3.82
C PHE A 57 9.27 2.36 3.39
N ASP A 58 8.88 3.58 3.81
CA ASP A 58 9.49 4.85 3.39
C ASP A 58 9.49 5.02 1.85
N VAL A 59 8.33 4.75 1.24
CA VAL A 59 8.09 4.90 -0.20
C VAL A 59 6.80 5.67 -0.46
N PRO A 60 6.63 6.27 -1.66
CA PRO A 60 5.37 6.92 -2.01
C PRO A 60 4.19 5.95 -1.94
N HIS A 61 3.07 6.36 -1.31
CA HIS A 61 1.85 5.55 -1.22
C HIS A 61 1.30 5.12 -2.59
N GLN A 62 1.60 5.89 -3.64
CA GLN A 62 1.25 5.57 -5.03
C GLN A 62 1.83 4.24 -5.51
N GLU A 63 2.91 3.75 -4.90
CA GLU A 63 3.49 2.44 -5.22
C GLU A 63 2.54 1.28 -4.90
N PHE A 64 1.54 1.51 -4.05
CA PHE A 64 0.57 0.49 -3.61
C PHE A 64 -0.83 0.68 -4.20
N LEU A 65 -1.07 1.74 -4.97
CA LEU A 65 -2.36 2.02 -5.60
C LEU A 65 -2.32 1.63 -7.08
N ASP A 66 -3.38 1.00 -7.57
CA ASP A 66 -3.43 0.62 -8.99
C ASP A 66 -3.65 1.84 -9.93
N SER A 67 -3.44 1.59 -11.22
CA SER A 67 -3.54 2.53 -12.32
C SER A 67 -4.88 3.28 -12.38
N GLU A 68 -6.01 2.70 -11.96
CA GLU A 68 -7.32 3.37 -11.93
C GLU A 68 -7.36 4.47 -10.86
N MET A 69 -6.86 4.21 -9.65
CA MET A 69 -6.68 5.22 -8.59
C MET A 69 -5.64 6.27 -8.98
N LYS A 70 -4.59 5.87 -9.70
CA LYS A 70 -3.60 6.79 -10.26
C LYS A 70 -4.23 7.77 -11.26
N LYS A 71 -5.07 7.29 -12.18
CA LYS A 71 -5.84 8.13 -13.12
C LYS A 71 -6.79 9.08 -12.38
N LEU A 72 -7.46 8.61 -11.33
CA LEU A 72 -8.35 9.44 -10.53
C LEU A 72 -7.58 10.54 -9.79
N LYS A 73 -6.42 10.23 -9.19
CA LYS A 73 -5.54 11.21 -8.55
C LYS A 73 -5.01 12.24 -9.54
N ASP A 74 -4.52 11.81 -10.70
CA ASP A 74 -4.03 12.72 -11.75
C ASP A 74 -5.15 13.71 -12.16
N SER A 75 -6.41 13.25 -12.22
CA SER A 75 -7.55 14.13 -12.48
C SER A 75 -7.87 15.14 -11.37
N PHE A 76 -7.60 14.81 -10.10
CA PHE A 76 -7.82 15.71 -8.96
C PHE A 76 -6.68 16.72 -8.77
N ASP A 77 -5.44 16.30 -9.05
CA ASP A 77 -4.26 17.17 -9.00
C ASP A 77 -4.32 18.23 -10.12
N ASP A 78 -4.79 17.86 -11.32
CA ASP A 78 -5.00 18.80 -12.44
C ASP A 78 -6.04 19.88 -12.13
N VAL A 79 -7.08 19.56 -11.34
CA VAL A 79 -8.12 20.53 -10.95
C VAL A 79 -7.61 21.51 -9.90
N SER A 80 -6.59 21.14 -9.12
CA SER A 80 -6.07 21.93 -8.00
C SER A 80 -5.04 23.00 -8.41
N ILE A 81 -4.59 23.01 -9.67
CA ILE A 81 -3.59 23.99 -10.19
C ILE A 81 -4.24 25.23 -10.83
N ASN A 82 -5.56 25.26 -11.02
CA ASN A 82 -6.26 26.44 -11.56
C ASN A 82 -6.84 27.35 -10.47
N LYS A 83 -5.97 27.96 -9.64
CA LYS A 83 -6.37 29.09 -8.81
C LYS A 83 -5.31 30.18 -8.74
#